data_AF-H8Z9V7-F1
#
_entry.id   AF-H8Z9V7-F1
#
_cell.length_a   1.000
_cell.length_b   1.000
_cell.length_c   1.000
_cell.angle_alpha   90.00
_cell.angle_beta   90.00
_cell.angle_gamma   90.00
#
_symmetry.space_group_name_H-M   'P 1'
#
loop_
_entity.id
_entity.type
_entity.pdbx_description
1 polymer ?
#
loop_
_entity_poly.entity_id
_entity_poly.type
_entity_poly.pdbx_seq_one_letter_code
_entity_poly.pdbx_strand_id
1 'polypeptide(L)'
;MSGLSRDHMDLNNPLRFDLDTKGLMADSIGDSIKKDLDKMGKEIKDKTDRIDKEIKEEATKAKHILPLPQNVKKDDIEIEERVGETENATLTIRVTARDSSGKSSAVNSFENVEKTITIANNKRVDKAKIENDTLVIYMEDECPRNRSISVE
;
A
#
# COMPACT_ATOMS: atom_id res chain seq x y z
N MET A 1 -7.78 -41.90 94.52
CA MET A 1 -6.55 -42.47 93.97
C MET A 1 -6.67 -42.39 92.45
N SER A 2 -6.12 -41.33 91.84
CA SER A 2 -4.84 -41.36 91.08
C SER A 2 -4.92 -42.29 89.86
N GLY A 3 -4.74 -41.85 88.62
CA GLY A 3 -4.22 -40.58 88.14
C GLY A 3 -4.26 -40.47 86.61
N LEU A 4 -3.76 -39.32 86.17
CA LEU A 4 -3.51 -38.88 84.80
C LEU A 4 -2.59 -39.85 84.03
N SER A 5 -2.88 -40.10 82.75
CA SER A 5 -1.90 -40.58 81.75
C SER A 5 -2.49 -40.32 80.36
N ARG A 6 -2.03 -39.28 79.65
CA ARG A 6 -0.86 -39.19 78.76
C ARG A 6 -1.30 -39.20 77.30
N ASP A 7 -1.16 -38.03 76.72
CA ASP A 7 -0.88 -37.72 75.31
C ASP A 7 -0.64 -38.93 74.40
N HIS A 8 -1.40 -39.01 73.32
CA HIS A 8 -0.89 -39.39 72.00
C HIS A 8 -1.80 -38.71 70.95
N MET A 9 -1.43 -37.49 70.55
CA MET A 9 -1.86 -36.95 69.26
C MET A 9 -1.15 -37.76 68.18
N ASP A 10 -1.91 -38.57 67.45
CA ASP A 10 -1.41 -39.28 66.28
C ASP A 10 -1.21 -38.25 65.15
N LEU A 11 0.00 -37.69 65.08
CA LEU A 11 0.44 -36.68 64.11
C LEU A 11 0.77 -37.28 62.72
N ASN A 12 0.26 -38.47 62.41
CA ASN A 12 0.54 -39.19 61.17
C ASN A 12 -0.62 -39.17 60.17
N ASN A 13 -1.22 -37.99 59.96
CA ASN A 13 -1.89 -37.75 58.68
C ASN A 13 -1.07 -36.71 57.92
N PRO A 14 -0.06 -37.11 57.11
CA PRO A 14 0.51 -36.18 56.17
C PRO A 14 -0.64 -35.76 55.25
N LEU A 15 -1.05 -34.50 55.35
CA LEU A 15 -1.83 -33.83 54.32
C LEU A 15 -1.15 -34.12 53.00
N ARG A 16 -1.66 -35.11 52.26
CA ARG A 16 -1.33 -35.31 50.86
C ARG A 16 -1.89 -34.07 50.15
N PHE A 17 -1.06 -33.05 50.05
CA PHE A 17 -1.21 -32.06 49.02
C PHE A 17 -0.88 -32.79 47.72
N ASP A 18 -1.92 -33.27 47.04
CA ASP A 18 -1.80 -33.73 45.67
C ASP A 18 -1.13 -32.61 44.88
N LEU A 19 0.09 -32.90 44.43
CA LEU A 19 0.97 -31.97 43.76
C LEU A 19 0.55 -31.79 42.28
N ASP A 20 -0.75 -31.75 41.98
CA ASP A 20 -1.28 -31.73 40.61
C ASP A 20 -1.64 -30.32 40.10
N THR A 21 -1.50 -29.29 40.93
CA THR A 21 -1.76 -27.91 40.50
C THR A 21 -0.66 -27.30 39.63
N LYS A 22 0.57 -27.86 39.67
CA LYS A 22 1.67 -27.37 38.83
C LYS A 22 1.57 -27.82 37.37
N GLY A 23 0.99 -28.99 37.09
CA GLY A 23 0.70 -29.45 35.72
C GLY A 23 -0.48 -28.69 35.10
N LEU A 24 -1.58 -28.56 35.86
CA LEU A 24 -2.81 -27.93 35.38
C LEU A 24 -2.68 -26.41 35.10
N MET A 25 -1.81 -25.69 35.83
CA MET A 25 -1.59 -24.25 35.60
C MET A 25 -0.60 -23.96 34.46
N ALA A 26 0.38 -24.84 34.22
CA ALA A 26 1.33 -24.69 33.12
C ALA A 26 0.66 -24.92 31.76
N ASP A 27 -0.24 -25.90 31.68
CA ASP A 27 -0.98 -26.21 30.45
C ASP A 27 -1.93 -25.07 30.04
N SER A 28 -2.62 -24.45 31.01
CA SER A 28 -3.56 -23.36 30.69
C SER A 28 -2.89 -22.05 30.26
N ILE A 29 -1.72 -21.72 30.83
CA ILE A 29 -0.97 -20.51 30.46
C ILE A 29 -0.24 -20.74 29.13
N GLY A 30 0.37 -21.92 28.95
CA GLY A 30 1.02 -22.30 27.70
C GLY A 30 0.06 -22.29 26.51
N ASP A 31 -1.15 -22.84 26.68
CA ASP A 31 -2.18 -22.84 25.64
C ASP A 31 -2.69 -21.43 25.32
N SER A 32 -2.77 -20.55 26.33
CA SER A 32 -3.20 -19.16 26.12
C SER A 32 -2.15 -18.35 25.38
N ILE A 33 -0.86 -18.46 25.77
CA ILE A 33 0.27 -17.83 25.08
C ILE A 33 0.36 -18.33 23.64
N LYS A 34 0.18 -19.64 23.41
CA LYS A 34 0.18 -20.23 22.07
C LYS A 34 -0.96 -19.66 21.20
N LYS A 35 -2.18 -19.57 21.74
CA LYS A 35 -3.32 -18.97 21.02
C LYS A 35 -3.07 -17.50 20.66
N ASP A 36 -2.49 -16.73 21.58
CA ASP A 36 -2.18 -15.32 21.34
C ASP A 36 -1.08 -15.17 20.27
N LEU A 37 -0.03 -16.01 20.32
CA LEU A 37 1.01 -16.06 19.30
C LEU A 37 0.47 -16.47 17.93
N ASP A 38 -0.41 -17.48 17.88
CA ASP A 38 -1.06 -17.93 16.64
C ASP A 38 -1.94 -16.81 16.04
N LYS A 39 -2.67 -16.08 16.89
CA LYS A 39 -3.49 -14.93 16.47
C LYS A 39 -2.63 -13.79 15.94
N MET A 40 -1.57 -13.42 16.66
CA MET A 40 -0.62 -12.40 16.20
C MET A 40 0.07 -12.81 14.90
N GLY A 41 0.50 -14.07 14.79
CA GLY A 41 1.10 -14.62 13.57
C GLY A 41 0.15 -14.54 12.38
N LYS A 42 -1.13 -14.83 12.59
CA LYS A 42 -2.17 -14.69 11.54
C LYS A 42 -2.38 -13.23 11.15
N GLU A 43 -2.50 -12.31 12.11
CA GLU A 43 -2.68 -10.89 11.83
C GLU A 43 -1.49 -10.28 11.09
N ILE A 44 -0.26 -10.68 11.45
CA ILE A 44 0.96 -10.26 10.75
C ILE A 44 0.95 -10.81 9.33
N LYS A 45 0.65 -12.10 9.15
CA LYS A 45 0.58 -12.72 7.82
C LYS A 45 -0.44 -12.02 6.93
N ASP A 46 -1.65 -11.78 7.43
CA ASP A 46 -2.72 -11.10 6.68
C ASP A 46 -2.30 -9.68 6.26
N LYS A 47 -1.55 -8.96 7.11
CA LYS A 47 -1.01 -7.63 6.76
C LYS A 47 0.09 -7.72 5.72
N THR A 48 1.03 -8.65 5.87
CA THR A 48 2.11 -8.87 4.90
C THR A 48 1.55 -9.26 3.54
N ASP A 49 0.57 -10.16 3.49
CA ASP A 49 -0.07 -10.60 2.24
C ASP A 49 -0.78 -9.42 1.53
N ARG A 50 -1.38 -8.49 2.28
CA ARG A 50 -1.98 -7.26 1.71
C ARG A 50 -0.91 -6.32 1.14
N ILE A 51 0.17 -6.07 1.89
CA ILE A 51 1.27 -5.23 1.44
C ILE A 51 1.92 -5.82 0.19
N ASP A 52 2.20 -7.13 0.18
CA ASP A 52 2.75 -7.82 -0.99
C ASP A 52 1.83 -7.70 -2.21
N LYS A 53 0.51 -7.77 -2.00
CA LYS A 53 -0.47 -7.57 -3.07
C LYS A 53 -0.43 -6.13 -3.60
N GLU A 54 -0.44 -5.13 -2.72
CA GLU A 54 -0.37 -3.72 -3.09
C GLU A 54 0.93 -3.39 -3.85
N ILE A 55 2.07 -3.90 -3.38
CA ILE A 55 3.37 -3.72 -4.05
C ILE A 55 3.36 -4.37 -5.43
N LYS A 56 2.83 -5.59 -5.56
CA LYS A 56 2.73 -6.27 -6.87
C LYS A 56 1.82 -5.50 -7.83
N GLU A 57 0.67 -5.03 -7.35
CA GLU A 57 -0.24 -4.20 -8.15
C GLU A 57 0.46 -2.92 -8.62
N GLU A 58 1.19 -2.24 -7.74
CA GLU A 58 1.90 -1.00 -8.10
C GLU A 58 3.09 -1.25 -9.06
N ALA A 59 3.83 -2.33 -8.86
CA ALA A 59 4.95 -2.72 -9.73
C ALA A 59 4.48 -3.13 -11.14
N THR A 60 3.25 -3.62 -11.28
CA THR A 60 2.68 -3.99 -12.59
C THR A 60 2.16 -2.80 -13.40
N LYS A 61 1.94 -1.63 -12.77
CA LYS A 61 1.54 -0.42 -13.50
C LYS A 61 2.73 0.15 -14.23
N ALA A 62 2.72 0.05 -15.57
CA ALA A 62 3.69 0.77 -16.38
C ALA A 62 3.48 2.28 -16.14
N LYS A 63 4.57 3.02 -15.87
CA LYS A 63 4.53 4.46 -15.63
C LYS A 63 5.31 5.18 -16.74
N HIS A 64 4.72 6.23 -17.30
CA HIS A 64 5.44 7.20 -18.12
C HIS A 64 5.74 8.43 -17.28
N ILE A 65 7.00 8.87 -17.33
CA ILE A 65 7.52 9.96 -16.51
C ILE A 65 7.96 11.08 -17.44
N LEU A 66 7.41 12.28 -17.23
CA LEU A 66 7.76 13.48 -17.98
C LEU A 66 8.15 14.61 -17.01
N PRO A 67 9.42 15.02 -16.97
CA PRO A 67 9.84 16.19 -16.21
C PRO A 67 9.11 17.44 -16.72
N LEU A 68 8.58 18.24 -15.80
CA LEU A 68 7.89 19.49 -16.12
C LEU A 68 8.78 20.70 -15.82
N PRO A 69 8.60 21.81 -16.57
CA PRO A 69 9.13 23.10 -16.17
C PRO A 69 8.61 23.55 -14.79
N GLN A 70 9.36 24.43 -14.13
CA GLN A 70 8.93 25.01 -12.85
C GLN A 70 7.60 25.78 -13.00
N ASN A 71 6.75 25.70 -11.97
CA ASN A 71 5.46 26.39 -11.87
C ASN A 71 4.34 25.89 -12.80
N VAL A 72 4.52 24.76 -13.50
CA VAL A 72 3.43 24.12 -14.24
C VAL A 72 2.39 23.56 -13.26
N LYS A 73 1.12 23.91 -13.47
CA LYS A 73 -0.01 23.36 -12.71
C LYS A 73 -0.78 22.35 -13.55
N LYS A 74 -1.64 21.56 -12.91
CA LYS A 74 -2.51 20.61 -13.60
C LYS A 74 -3.36 21.23 -14.71
N ASP A 75 -3.82 22.47 -14.52
CA ASP A 75 -4.65 23.21 -15.49
C ASP A 75 -3.85 23.67 -16.73
N ASP A 76 -2.53 23.50 -16.71
CA ASP A 76 -1.62 23.84 -17.80
C ASP A 76 -1.26 22.63 -18.66
N ILE A 77 -1.76 21.44 -18.29
CA ILE A 77 -1.44 20.18 -18.94
C ILE A 77 -2.72 19.61 -19.55
N GLU A 78 -2.67 19.36 -20.86
CA GLU A 78 -3.70 18.62 -21.57
C GLU A 78 -3.13 17.26 -21.99
N ILE A 79 -3.85 16.19 -21.69
CA ILE A 79 -3.47 14.83 -22.08
C ILE A 79 -4.61 14.24 -22.91
N GLU A 80 -4.29 13.75 -24.10
CA GLU A 80 -5.24 13.15 -25.02
C GLU A 80 -4.77 11.75 -25.42
N GLU A 81 -5.58 10.75 -25.10
CA GLU A 81 -5.42 9.38 -25.58
C GLU A 81 -6.17 9.23 -26.91
N ARG A 82 -5.49 8.73 -27.94
CA ARG A 82 -6.06 8.41 -29.24
C ARG A 82 -5.68 7.00 -29.67
N VAL A 83 -6.64 6.27 -30.18
CA VAL A 83 -6.42 5.00 -30.87
C VAL A 83 -6.25 5.33 -32.36
N GLY A 84 -5.05 5.11 -32.88
CA GLY A 84 -4.77 5.28 -34.30
C GLY A 84 -5.42 4.17 -35.12
N GLU A 85 -5.57 4.41 -36.43
CA GLU A 85 -6.09 3.41 -37.37
C GLU A 85 -5.15 2.20 -37.51
N THR A 86 -3.87 2.37 -37.17
CA THR A 86 -2.79 1.40 -37.35
C THR A 86 -2.37 0.73 -36.03
N GLU A 87 -3.27 -0.08 -35.45
CA GLU A 87 -3.04 -1.00 -34.31
C GLU A 87 -2.36 -0.45 -33.04
N ASN A 88 -2.01 0.83 -33.01
CA ASN A 88 -1.26 1.48 -31.94
C ASN A 88 -2.09 2.64 -31.40
N ALA A 89 -2.05 2.82 -30.10
CA ALA A 89 -2.58 4.02 -29.48
C ALA A 89 -1.45 5.02 -29.21
N THR A 90 -1.81 6.29 -29.23
CA THR A 90 -0.93 7.40 -28.96
C THR A 90 -1.48 8.20 -27.80
N LEU A 91 -0.57 8.69 -26.97
CA LEU A 91 -0.84 9.64 -25.92
C LEU A 91 -0.16 10.96 -26.29
N THR A 92 -0.94 11.99 -26.52
CA THR A 92 -0.45 13.35 -26.79
C THR A 92 -0.54 14.15 -25.50
N ILE A 93 0.59 14.70 -25.06
CA ILE A 93 0.71 15.52 -23.85
C ILE A 93 1.10 16.92 -24.31
N ARG A 94 0.28 17.91 -23.97
CA ARG A 94 0.57 19.33 -24.21
C ARG A 94 0.75 20.03 -22.89
N VAL A 95 1.83 20.78 -22.74
CA VAL A 95 2.13 21.58 -21.54
C VAL A 95 2.25 23.04 -21.96
N THR A 96 1.41 23.89 -21.36
CA THR A 96 1.40 25.34 -21.58
C THR A 96 2.08 26.04 -20.42
N ALA A 97 3.33 26.47 -20.57
CA ALA A 97 4.02 27.17 -19.49
C ALA A 97 3.39 28.55 -19.24
N ARG A 98 3.11 28.88 -17.98
CA ARG A 98 2.82 30.25 -17.53
C ARG A 98 4.04 30.80 -16.83
N ASP A 99 4.40 32.05 -17.12
CA ASP A 99 5.35 32.78 -16.28
C ASP A 99 4.73 33.10 -14.91
N SER A 100 5.60 33.50 -14.00
CA SER A 100 5.32 33.88 -12.62
C SER A 100 4.38 35.10 -12.46
N SER A 101 4.04 35.82 -13.52
CA SER A 101 3.06 36.92 -13.51
C SER A 101 1.64 36.49 -13.86
N GLY A 102 1.42 35.21 -14.20
CA GLY A 102 0.10 34.67 -14.58
C GLY A 102 -0.40 35.15 -15.95
N LYS A 103 0.42 35.92 -16.68
CA LYS A 103 0.14 36.39 -18.03
C LYS A 103 1.06 35.67 -19.00
N SER A 104 0.61 34.61 -19.69
CA SER A 104 1.32 33.94 -20.79
C SER A 104 2.39 34.81 -21.45
N SER A 105 3.62 34.75 -20.93
CA SER A 105 4.71 35.63 -21.31
C SER A 105 5.55 34.87 -22.31
N ALA A 106 5.47 35.31 -23.54
CA ALA A 106 6.29 34.84 -24.66
C ALA A 106 7.80 35.14 -24.50
N VAL A 107 8.34 35.38 -23.29
CA VAL A 107 9.66 36.00 -23.11
C VAL A 107 10.60 35.24 -22.16
N ASN A 108 10.19 34.11 -21.56
CA ASN A 108 11.15 33.10 -21.09
C ASN A 108 10.77 31.78 -21.77
N SER A 109 11.65 31.32 -22.65
CA SER A 109 11.50 30.22 -23.60
C SER A 109 11.30 28.85 -22.92
N PHE A 110 10.11 28.62 -22.38
CA PHE A 110 9.49 27.30 -22.36
C PHE A 110 8.38 27.34 -23.40
N GLU A 111 8.76 27.00 -24.63
CA GLU A 111 7.80 26.75 -25.72
C GLU A 111 6.77 25.73 -25.24
N ASN A 112 5.52 25.87 -25.68
CA ASN A 112 4.50 24.85 -25.46
C ASN A 112 5.09 23.48 -25.82
N VAL A 113 5.18 22.58 -24.82
CA VAL A 113 5.78 21.27 -25.02
C VAL A 113 4.67 20.33 -25.47
N GLU A 114 4.71 19.92 -26.73
CA GLU A 114 3.90 18.80 -27.22
C GLU A 114 4.78 17.55 -27.29
N LYS A 115 4.36 16.49 -26.60
CA LYS A 115 5.03 15.19 -26.63
C LYS A 115 4.03 14.10 -26.94
N THR A 116 4.35 13.28 -27.94
CA THR A 116 3.55 12.12 -28.31
C THR A 116 4.28 10.85 -27.91
N ILE A 117 3.57 9.94 -27.25
CA ILE A 117 4.07 8.63 -26.81
C ILE A 117 3.21 7.56 -27.46
N THR A 118 3.82 6.55 -28.06
CA THR A 118 3.10 5.36 -28.51
C THR A 118 2.93 4.39 -27.34
N ILE A 119 1.69 3.95 -27.11
CA ILE A 119 1.34 2.96 -26.11
C ILE A 119 0.79 1.71 -26.80
N ALA A 120 1.01 0.55 -26.18
CA ALA A 120 0.46 -0.70 -26.69
C ALA A 120 -1.08 -0.68 -26.69
N ASN A 121 -1.70 -1.37 -27.64
CA ASN A 121 -3.16 -1.42 -27.80
C ASN A 121 -3.92 -2.20 -26.72
N ASN A 122 -3.19 -2.87 -25.82
CA ASN A 122 -3.73 -3.49 -24.61
C ASN A 122 -3.44 -2.67 -23.35
N LYS A 123 -2.93 -1.45 -23.50
CA LYS A 123 -2.65 -0.52 -22.40
C LYS A 123 -3.47 0.75 -22.56
N ARG A 124 -3.98 1.23 -21.43
CA ARG A 124 -4.73 2.49 -21.32
C ARG A 124 -4.16 3.33 -20.19
N VAL A 125 -4.30 4.65 -20.26
CA VAL A 125 -4.01 5.52 -19.11
C VAL A 125 -5.05 5.29 -18.00
N ASP A 126 -4.63 4.85 -16.82
CA ASP A 126 -5.46 4.77 -15.61
C ASP A 126 -5.70 6.18 -15.05
N LYS A 127 -4.59 6.88 -14.76
CA LYS A 127 -4.59 8.24 -14.21
C LYS A 127 -3.29 8.98 -14.51
N ALA A 128 -3.31 10.30 -14.38
CA ALA A 128 -2.13 11.15 -14.51
C ALA A 128 -2.05 12.12 -13.32
N LYS A 129 -0.85 12.33 -12.77
CA LYS A 129 -0.64 13.15 -11.57
C LYS A 129 0.69 13.89 -11.62
N ILE A 130 0.75 15.08 -11.02
CA ILE A 130 2.01 15.80 -10.80
C ILE A 130 2.61 15.40 -9.45
N GLU A 131 3.85 14.91 -9.46
CA GLU A 131 4.63 14.56 -8.28
C GLU A 131 6.02 15.19 -8.39
N ASN A 132 6.38 16.09 -7.48
CA ASN A 132 7.70 16.75 -7.45
C ASN A 132 8.14 17.29 -8.82
N ASP A 133 7.37 18.22 -9.39
CA ASP A 133 7.61 18.83 -10.71
C ASP A 133 7.68 17.82 -11.88
N THR A 134 7.10 16.63 -11.71
CA THR A 134 7.11 15.57 -12.70
C THR A 134 5.70 15.08 -12.97
N LEU A 135 5.32 14.99 -14.24
CA LEU A 135 4.07 14.34 -14.65
C LEU A 135 4.29 12.82 -14.68
N VAL A 136 3.52 12.11 -13.86
CA VAL A 136 3.50 10.65 -13.80
C VAL A 136 2.17 10.15 -14.37
N ILE A 137 2.25 9.37 -15.45
CA ILE A 137 1.11 8.76 -16.13
C ILE A 137 1.12 7.27 -15.79
N TYR A 138 0.07 6.81 -15.14
CA TYR A 138 -0.12 5.43 -14.73
C TYR A 138 -0.91 4.70 -15.82
N MET A 139 -0.45 3.51 -16.19
CA MET A 139 -1.10 2.67 -17.20
C MET A 139 -1.74 1.44 -16.56
N GLU A 140 -2.83 0.98 -17.16
CA GLU A 140 -3.54 -0.26 -16.82
C GLU A 140 -3.67 -1.19 -18.04
N ASP A 141 -3.93 -2.47 -17.78
CA ASP A 141 -4.20 -3.49 -18.81
C ASP A 141 -5.65 -3.39 -19.33
N GLU A 142 -5.92 -2.36 -20.13
CA GLU A 142 -7.18 -2.20 -20.85
C GLU A 142 -6.95 -1.63 -22.25
N CYS A 143 -7.87 -1.89 -23.18
CA CYS A 143 -7.83 -1.26 -24.50
C CYS A 143 -8.01 0.27 -24.37
N PRO A 144 -7.13 1.07 -25.00
CA PRO A 144 -7.22 2.52 -25.00
C PRO A 144 -8.45 3.00 -25.78
N ARG A 145 -8.87 4.24 -25.51
CA ARG A 145 -10.05 4.84 -26.13
C ARG A 145 -9.78 6.31 -26.42
N ASN A 146 -10.46 6.89 -27.41
CA ASN A 146 -10.31 8.31 -27.70
C ASN A 146 -10.90 9.15 -26.57
N ARG A 147 -10.06 9.78 -25.74
CA ARG A 147 -10.51 10.61 -24.61
C ARG A 147 -9.44 11.60 -24.14
N SER A 148 -9.91 12.66 -23.50
CA SER A 148 -9.06 13.53 -22.68
C SER A 148 -8.88 12.93 -21.28
N ILE A 149 -7.70 13.10 -20.71
CA ILE A 149 -7.34 12.62 -19.37
C ILE A 149 -7.07 13.83 -18.48
N SER A 150 -7.77 13.90 -17.35
CA SER A 150 -7.54 14.93 -16.33
C SER A 150 -6.29 14.62 -15.51
N VAL A 151 -5.55 15.67 -15.17
CA VAL A 151 -4.39 15.59 -14.27
C VAL A 151 -4.83 15.84 -12.84
N GLU A 152 -4.46 14.94 -11.93
CA GLU A 152 -4.70 15.02 -10.49
C GLU A 152 -3.69 15.94 -9.78
#